data_AF-A0A518FPJ1-F1
#
_entry.id   AF-A0A518FPJ1-F1
#
_cell.length_a   1.000
_cell.length_b   1.000
_cell.length_c   1.000
_cell.angle_alpha   90.00
_cell.angle_beta   90.00
_cell.angle_gamma   90.00
#
_symmetry.space_group_name_H-M   'P 1'
#
loop_
_entity.id
_entity.type
_entity.pdbx_description
1 polymer ?
#
loop_
_entity_poly.entity_id
_entity_poly.type
_entity_poly.pdbx_seq_one_letter_code
_entity_poly.pdbx_strand_id
1 'polypeptide(L)'
;MSTIQDELDRGIALCEAVWRDMSLYEKNYLEAIECFHKVLNLDPLNADALINLGAALSDLGNHQEALKYYHRAEEAGSVDRNLFFNIGVAMMNIDQFTRQEAPKYFQLAADKEPSKKTREAYFDPQAH
;
A
#
# COMPACT_ATOMS: atom_id res chain seq x y z
N MET A 1 -17.07 0.87 19.53
CA MET A 1 -16.34 0.38 18.34
C MET A 1 -15.18 1.33 18.14
N SER A 2 -13.97 0.82 17.88
CA SER A 2 -12.78 1.68 17.79
C SER A 2 -12.73 2.29 16.41
N THR A 3 -12.83 3.62 16.33
CA THR A 3 -12.80 4.40 15.08
C THR A 3 -11.64 4.02 14.15
N ILE A 4 -10.52 3.56 14.71
CA ILE A 4 -9.35 3.07 13.96
C ILE A 4 -9.70 1.82 13.14
N GLN A 5 -10.28 0.80 13.76
CA GLN A 5 -10.57 -0.46 13.07
C GLN A 5 -11.67 -0.26 12.01
N ASP A 6 -12.67 0.55 12.32
CA ASP A 6 -13.79 0.82 11.42
C ASP A 6 -13.32 1.57 10.14
N GLU A 7 -12.46 2.57 10.28
CA GLU A 7 -11.90 3.30 9.12
C GLU A 7 -10.89 2.45 8.35
N LEU A 8 -10.09 1.61 9.02
CA LEU A 8 -9.17 0.68 8.35
C LEU A 8 -9.94 -0.32 7.48
N ASP A 9 -10.96 -0.96 8.03
CA ASP A 9 -11.77 -1.95 7.31
C ASP A 9 -12.55 -1.31 6.16
N ARG A 10 -13.05 -0.08 6.35
CA ARG A 10 -13.69 0.69 5.28
C ARG A 10 -12.72 0.98 4.13
N GLY A 11 -11.50 1.44 4.43
CA GLY A 11 -10.48 1.71 3.42
C GLY A 11 -10.10 0.46 2.61
N ILE A 12 -9.95 -0.68 3.29
CA ILE A 12 -9.69 -1.97 2.64
C ILE A 12 -10.85 -2.36 1.72
N ALA A 13 -12.10 -2.30 2.21
CA ALA A 13 -13.28 -2.65 1.43
C ALA A 13 -13.46 -1.76 0.19
N LEU A 14 -13.12 -0.47 0.27
CA LEU A 14 -13.14 0.44 -0.88
C LEU A 14 -12.13 0.01 -1.95
N CYS A 15 -10.91 -0.36 -1.54
CA CYS A 15 -9.90 -0.88 -2.45
C CYS A 15 -10.36 -2.18 -3.14
N GLU A 16 -10.92 -3.12 -2.37
CA GLU A 16 -11.43 -4.39 -2.93
C GLU A 16 -12.61 -4.19 -3.88
N ALA A 17 -13.44 -3.17 -3.66
CA ALA A 17 -14.57 -2.88 -4.52
C ALA A 17 -14.15 -2.47 -5.94
N VAL A 18 -12.95 -1.92 -6.12
CA VAL A 18 -12.40 -1.60 -7.45
C VAL A 18 -12.29 -2.84 -8.32
N TRP A 19 -11.96 -4.01 -7.74
CA TRP A 19 -11.87 -5.27 -8.49
C TRP A 19 -13.22 -5.79 -9.00
N ARG A 20 -14.31 -5.32 -8.40
CA ARG A 20 -15.68 -5.67 -8.81
C ARG A 20 -16.20 -4.69 -9.86
N ASP A 21 -15.72 -3.45 -9.82
CA ASP A 21 -16.14 -2.39 -10.74
C ASP A 21 -15.00 -1.38 -10.97
N MET A 22 -14.32 -1.50 -12.11
CA MET A 22 -13.24 -0.61 -12.52
C MET A 22 -13.70 0.84 -12.75
N SER A 23 -15.01 1.10 -12.94
CA SER A 23 -15.50 2.48 -13.04
C SER A 23 -15.35 3.26 -11.73
N LEU A 24 -15.16 2.56 -10.61
CA LEU A 24 -14.96 3.14 -9.29
C LEU A 24 -13.49 3.40 -8.95
N TYR A 25 -12.55 3.09 -9.86
CA TYR A 25 -11.11 3.09 -9.60
C TYR A 25 -10.63 4.35 -8.87
N GLU A 26 -10.74 5.51 -9.51
CA GLU A 26 -10.24 6.77 -8.96
C GLU A 26 -10.99 7.16 -7.69
N LYS A 27 -12.32 7.08 -7.72
CA LYS A 27 -13.18 7.45 -6.59
C LYS A 27 -12.87 6.64 -5.34
N ASN A 28 -12.81 5.32 -5.46
CA ASN A 28 -12.64 4.44 -4.31
C ASN A 28 -11.23 4.48 -3.75
N TYR A 29 -10.19 4.62 -4.59
CA TYR A 29 -8.84 4.78 -4.07
C TYR A 29 -8.66 6.11 -3.34
N LEU A 30 -9.23 7.21 -3.85
CA LEU A 30 -9.22 8.49 -3.14
C LEU A 30 -9.94 8.40 -1.79
N GLU A 31 -11.13 7.79 -1.75
CA GLU A 31 -11.87 7.61 -0.50
C GLU A 31 -11.15 6.65 0.49
N ALA A 32 -10.49 5.60 -0.02
CA ALA A 32 -9.67 4.71 0.79
C ALA A 32 -8.47 5.43 1.42
N ILE A 33 -7.79 6.29 0.64
CA ILE A 33 -6.69 7.14 1.12
C ILE A 33 -7.15 8.02 2.28
N GLU A 34 -8.33 8.65 2.18
CA GLU A 34 -8.90 9.43 3.29
C GLU A 34 -9.14 8.58 4.53
N CYS A 35 -9.66 7.35 4.37
CA CYS A 35 -9.86 6.42 5.49
C CYS A 35 -8.52 6.09 6.17
N PHE A 36 -7.48 5.75 5.41
CA PHE A 36 -6.17 5.45 5.97
C PHE A 36 -5.53 6.67 6.63
N HIS A 37 -5.69 7.88 6.08
CA HIS A 37 -5.22 9.10 6.75
C HIS A 37 -5.90 9.33 8.10
N LYS A 38 -7.21 9.06 8.23
CA LYS A 38 -7.89 9.14 9.54
C LYS A 38 -7.32 8.14 10.54
N VAL A 39 -7.02 6.91 10.10
CA VAL A 39 -6.34 5.91 10.95
C VAL A 39 -4.99 6.45 11.41
N LEU A 40 -4.18 6.98 10.49
CA LEU A 40 -2.84 7.51 10.78
C LEU A 40 -2.85 8.79 11.63
N ASN A 41 -3.95 9.55 11.62
CA ASN A 41 -4.10 10.69 12.53
C ASN A 41 -4.34 10.24 13.98
N LEU A 42 -4.92 9.06 14.18
CA LEU A 42 -5.18 8.48 15.51
C LEU A 42 -4.03 7.57 15.98
N ASP A 43 -3.43 6.84 15.04
CA ASP A 43 -2.29 5.93 15.25
C ASP A 43 -1.26 6.11 14.12
N PRO A 44 -0.31 7.05 14.27
CA PRO A 44 0.65 7.42 13.22
C PRO A 44 1.61 6.30 12.78
N LEU A 45 1.72 5.23 13.57
CA LEU A 45 2.60 4.09 13.33
C LEU A 45 1.82 2.83 12.96
N ASN A 46 0.53 2.95 12.66
CA ASN A 46 -0.28 1.83 12.24
C ASN A 46 0.24 1.22 10.92
N ALA A 47 0.94 0.09 11.02
CA ALA A 47 1.60 -0.54 9.88
C ALA A 47 0.61 -0.93 8.77
N ASP A 48 -0.54 -1.52 9.11
CA ASP A 48 -1.55 -1.91 8.12
C ASP A 48 -2.05 -0.69 7.32
N ALA A 49 -2.34 0.43 7.99
CA ALA A 49 -2.78 1.65 7.34
C ALA A 49 -1.67 2.30 6.49
N LEU A 50 -0.42 2.32 6.95
CA LEU A 50 0.72 2.83 6.17
C LEU A 50 0.93 2.01 4.89
N ILE A 51 0.84 0.68 4.97
CA ILE A 51 0.99 -0.23 3.84
C ILE A 51 -0.16 -0.04 2.84
N ASN A 52 -1.41 -0.02 3.32
CA ASN A 52 -2.56 0.12 2.42
C ASN A 52 -2.65 1.52 1.78
N LEU A 53 -2.25 2.56 2.50
CA LEU A 53 -2.12 3.91 1.95
C LEU A 53 -1.08 3.95 0.83
N GLY A 54 0.10 3.38 1.08
CA GLY A 54 1.12 3.25 0.03
C GLY A 54 0.59 2.47 -1.17
N ALA A 55 -0.15 1.37 -0.95
CA ALA A 55 -0.70 0.56 -2.04
C ALA A 55 -1.71 1.35 -2.87
N ALA A 56 -2.65 2.05 -2.25
CA ALA A 56 -3.62 2.89 -2.95
C ALA A 56 -2.94 4.04 -3.72
N LEU A 57 -1.90 4.66 -3.16
CA LEU A 57 -1.12 5.68 -3.86
C LEU A 57 -0.37 5.11 -5.06
N SER A 58 0.22 3.92 -4.91
CA SER A 58 0.91 3.23 -6.00
C SER A 58 -0.04 2.83 -7.12
N ASP A 59 -1.25 2.37 -6.78
CA ASP A 59 -2.30 2.07 -7.77
C ASP A 59 -2.69 3.35 -8.54
N LEU A 60 -2.72 4.51 -7.87
CA LEU A 60 -2.94 5.80 -8.54
C LEU A 60 -1.70 6.34 -9.29
N GLY A 61 -0.62 5.58 -9.40
CA GLY A 61 0.62 5.97 -10.09
C GLY A 61 1.56 6.87 -9.28
N ASN A 62 1.23 7.17 -8.02
CA ASN A 62 2.00 8.04 -7.15
C ASN A 62 3.11 7.27 -6.40
N HIS A 63 4.00 6.60 -7.15
CA HIS A 63 4.98 5.66 -6.61
C HIS A 63 5.99 6.29 -5.64
N GLN A 64 6.46 7.53 -5.90
CA GLN A 64 7.39 8.21 -5.00
C GLN A 64 6.77 8.52 -3.64
N GLU A 65 5.49 8.90 -3.63
CA GLU A 65 4.77 9.19 -2.37
C GLU A 65 4.43 7.89 -1.64
N ALA A 66 4.01 6.85 -2.37
CA ALA A 66 3.81 5.52 -1.81
C ALA A 66 5.06 5.01 -1.07
N LEU A 67 6.25 5.18 -1.67
CA LEU A 67 7.52 4.75 -1.09
C LEU A 67 7.80 5.41 0.28
N LYS A 68 7.41 6.67 0.47
CA LYS A 68 7.56 7.34 1.77
C LYS A 68 6.72 6.67 2.86
N TYR A 69 5.48 6.28 2.55
CA TYR A 69 4.62 5.60 3.52
C TYR A 69 5.07 4.17 3.80
N TYR A 70 5.59 3.47 2.78
CA TYR A 70 6.20 2.16 3.00
C TYR A 70 7.42 2.24 3.92
N HIS A 71 8.34 3.19 3.71
CA HIS A 71 9.48 3.35 4.62
C HIS A 71 9.05 3.71 6.04
N ARG A 72 7.99 4.50 6.21
CA ARG A 72 7.41 4.72 7.54
C ARG A 72 6.89 3.43 8.19
N ALA A 73 6.30 2.52 7.41
CA ALA A 73 5.84 1.22 7.93
C ALA A 73 7.03 0.34 8.34
N GLU A 74 8.11 0.37 7.56
CA GLU A 74 9.37 -0.31 7.86
C GLU A 74 10.03 0.26 9.13
N GLU A 75 10.11 1.60 9.25
CA GLU A 75 10.60 2.31 10.45
C GLU A 75 9.75 2.01 11.69
N ALA A 76 8.44 1.79 11.52
CA ALA A 76 7.54 1.33 12.58
C ALA A 76 7.76 -0.15 12.97
N GLY A 77 8.69 -0.86 12.32
CA GLY A 77 9.06 -2.24 12.61
C GLY A 77 8.19 -3.28 11.90
N SER A 78 7.43 -2.89 10.87
CA SER A 78 6.64 -3.86 10.11
C SER A 78 7.55 -4.83 9.36
N VAL A 79 7.21 -6.11 9.44
CA VAL A 79 7.89 -7.21 8.73
C VAL A 79 6.96 -7.90 7.73
N ASP A 80 5.90 -7.19 7.33
CA ASP A 80 4.85 -7.68 6.44
C ASP A 80 5.39 -7.98 5.02
N ARG A 81 5.01 -9.13 4.45
CA ARG A 81 5.40 -9.50 3.08
C ARG A 81 4.97 -8.46 2.04
N ASN A 82 3.71 -8.00 2.10
CA ASN A 82 3.14 -7.06 1.16
C ASN A 82 3.84 -5.70 1.24
N LEU A 83 4.31 -5.29 2.42
CA LEU A 83 5.15 -4.09 2.55
C LEU A 83 6.37 -4.17 1.63
N PHE A 84 7.19 -5.21 1.79
CA PHE A 84 8.43 -5.34 1.03
C PHE A 84 8.16 -5.59 -0.45
N PHE A 85 7.15 -6.39 -0.79
CA PHE A 85 6.73 -6.58 -2.17
C PHE A 85 6.34 -5.24 -2.82
N ASN A 86 5.52 -4.44 -2.14
CA ASN A 86 5.06 -3.16 -2.64
C ASN A 86 6.17 -2.10 -2.76
N ILE A 87 7.16 -2.12 -1.86
CA ILE A 87 8.38 -1.31 -2.02
C ILE A 87 9.07 -1.68 -3.32
N GLY A 88 9.29 -2.99 -3.55
CA GLY A 88 9.92 -3.47 -4.79
C GLY A 88 9.16 -3.01 -6.04
N VAL A 89 7.83 -3.12 -6.05
CA VAL A 89 6.98 -2.65 -7.15
C VAL A 89 7.07 -1.13 -7.35
N ALA A 90 6.96 -0.35 -6.28
CA ALA A 90 7.08 1.12 -6.37
C ALA A 90 8.45 1.51 -6.93
N MET A 91 9.53 0.90 -6.44
CA MET A 91 10.90 1.15 -6.91
C MET A 91 11.08 0.85 -8.40
N MET A 92 10.44 -0.21 -8.93
CA MET A 92 10.46 -0.53 -10.35
C MET A 92 9.85 0.56 -11.24
N ASN A 93 8.90 1.34 -10.70
CA ASN A 93 8.11 2.34 -11.44
C ASN A 93 8.54 3.80 -11.20
N ILE A 94 9.58 4.06 -10.41
CA ILE A 94 10.08 5.43 -10.14
C ILE A 94 11.15 5.84 -11.17
N ASP A 95 12.32 5.20 -11.17
CA ASP A 95 13.44 5.53 -12.06
C ASP A 95 14.44 4.36 -12.16
N GLN A 96 15.41 4.47 -13.07
CA GLN A 96 16.39 3.40 -13.33
C GLN A 96 17.37 3.13 -12.18
N PHE A 97 17.68 4.12 -11.34
CA PHE A 97 18.56 3.96 -10.19
C PHE A 97 17.83 3.24 -9.06
N THR A 98 16.63 3.71 -8.72
CA THR A 98 15.76 3.12 -7.69
C THR A 98 15.37 1.69 -8.07
N ARG A 99 15.12 1.43 -9.36
CA ARG A 99 14.82 0.08 -9.88
C ARG A 99 15.90 -0.95 -9.57
N GLN A 100 17.18 -0.58 -9.54
CA GLN A 100 18.27 -1.52 -9.24
C GLN A 100 18.21 -2.04 -7.81
N GLU A 101 17.52 -1.33 -6.92
CA GLU A 101 17.30 -1.73 -5.54
C GLU A 101 16.03 -2.58 -5.34
N ALA A 102 15.13 -2.67 -6.31
CA ALA A 102 13.91 -3.47 -6.15
C ALA A 102 14.18 -4.96 -5.82
N PRO A 103 15.19 -5.65 -6.40
CA PRO A 103 15.45 -7.06 -6.11
C PRO A 103 15.71 -7.39 -4.64
N LYS A 104 16.36 -6.50 -3.86
CA LYS A 104 16.59 -6.76 -2.43
C LYS A 104 15.27 -6.85 -1.65
N TYR A 105 14.26 -6.05 -2.02
CA TYR A 105 12.96 -6.05 -1.36
C TYR A 105 12.10 -7.25 -1.75
N PHE A 106 12.15 -7.69 -3.01
CA PHE A 106 11.48 -8.93 -3.41
C PHE A 106 12.07 -10.17 -2.72
N GLN A 107 13.39 -10.22 -2.56
CA GLN A 107 14.06 -11.28 -1.78
C GLN A 107 13.62 -11.21 -0.32
N LEU A 108 13.60 -10.02 0.28
CA LEU A 108 13.14 -9.83 1.65
C LEU A 108 11.69 -10.28 1.84
N ALA A 109 10.79 -9.99 0.89
CA ALA A 109 9.39 -10.41 0.92
C ALA A 109 9.22 -11.94 0.86
N ALA A 110 10.11 -12.66 0.18
CA ALA A 110 10.02 -14.10 -0.02
C ALA A 110 10.00 -14.88 1.31
N ASP A 111 10.73 -14.38 2.31
CA ASP A 111 10.87 -15.00 3.64
C ASP A 111 9.83 -14.50 4.66
N LYS A 112 8.83 -13.71 4.23
CA LYS A 112 7.83 -13.08 5.11
C LYS A 112 6.43 -13.58 4.83
N GLU A 113 5.54 -13.32 5.79
CA GLU A 113 4.11 -13.58 5.70
C GLU A 113 3.33 -12.26 5.58
N PRO A 114 2.25 -12.23 4.80
CA PRO A 114 1.41 -11.04 4.68
C PRO A 114 0.42 -10.96 5.86
N SER A 115 0.18 -9.75 6.36
CA SER A 115 -0.96 -9.47 7.23
C SER A 115 -2.25 -9.73 6.47
N LYS A 116 -3.28 -10.22 7.18
CA LYS A 116 -4.63 -10.40 6.61
C LYS A 116 -5.31 -9.06 6.27
N LYS A 117 -4.72 -7.95 6.72
CA LYS A 117 -5.24 -6.60 6.54
C LYS A 117 -4.46 -5.78 5.52
N THR A 118 -3.41 -6.34 4.91
CA THR A 118 -2.60 -5.65 3.90
C THR A 118 -2.83 -6.28 2.54
N ARG A 119 -2.54 -5.51 1.48
CA ARG A 119 -2.66 -5.96 0.09
C ARG A 119 -1.42 -5.62 -0.71
N GLU A 120 -1.18 -6.41 -1.74
CA GLU A 120 -0.25 -6.05 -2.79
C GLU A 120 -0.85 -4.91 -3.62
N ALA A 121 -0.03 -3.93 -3.99
CA ALA A 121 -0.41 -2.92 -4.98
C ALA A 121 -0.66 -3.62 -6.32
N TYR A 122 -1.70 -3.19 -7.02
CA TYR A 122 -2.06 -3.74 -8.30
C TYR A 122 -0.97 -3.44 -9.33
N PHE A 123 -0.40 -4.51 -9.90
CA PHE A 123 0.44 -4.43 -11.08
C PHE A 123 -0.42 -4.86 -12.27
N ASP A 124 -0.82 -3.92 -13.11
CA ASP A 124 -1.34 -4.26 -14.44
C ASP A 124 -0.16 -4.40 -15.40
N PRO A 125 0.26 -5.63 -15.76
CA PRO A 125 1.26 -5.82 -16.81
C PRO A 125 0.77 -5.34 -18.19
N GLN A 126 -0.52 -4.99 -18.34
CA GLN A 126 -1.15 -4.50 -19.57
C GLN A 126 -1.63 -3.05 -19.49
N ALA A 127 -1.34 -2.32 -18.40
CA ALA A 127 -1.56 -0.88 -18.38
C ALA A 127 -0.61 -0.24 -19.39
N HIS A 128 -1.15 0.10 -20.56
CA HIS A 128 -0.47 0.74 -21.66
C HIS A 128 -0.39 2.25 -21.49
#